data_AF-A0A0C2F5X0-F1
#
_entry.id   AF-A0A0C2F5X0-F1
#
_cell.length_a   1.000
_cell.length_b   1.000
_cell.length_c   1.000
_cell.angle_alpha   90.00
_cell.angle_beta   90.00
_cell.angle_gamma   90.00
#
_symmetry.space_group_name_H-M   'P 1'
#
loop_
_entity.id
_entity.type
_entity.pdbx_description
1 polymer ?
#
loop_
_entity_poly.entity_id
_entity_poly.type
_entity_poly.pdbx_seq_one_letter_code
_entity_poly.pdbx_strand_id
1 'polypeptide(L)'
;MLPLMLTAVSQGKLSFRQLVDRLHYNPKKIFALPDQEDTYIEVDVNEEWTIPDAGGQSKCGWTPYAGMKVRGRVEKVVIRGEEAYVDGEIHVPPGFGRNIRVLQASSLQQTANAGSKNDLLDLDTSLLGELHVVTDEAKQQSGKSISSDESPVPVALVPMTPREVTLAGSHLLSVHELGKTT
;
A
#
# COMPACT_ATOMS: atom_id res chain seq x y z
N MET A 1 -1.48 2.51 -8.21
CA MET A 1 -2.36 3.43 -7.43
C MET A 1 -1.73 4.80 -7.27
N LEU A 2 -0.56 4.93 -6.62
CA LEU A 2 0.06 6.23 -6.31
C LEU A 2 0.21 7.21 -7.50
N PRO A 3 0.60 6.79 -8.73
CA PRO A 3 0.66 7.69 -9.89
C PRO A 3 -0.66 8.41 -10.20
N LEU A 4 -1.80 7.72 -10.04
CA LEU A 4 -3.13 8.32 -10.25
C LEU A 4 -3.42 9.41 -9.21
N MET A 5 -2.99 9.19 -7.96
CA MET A 5 -3.18 10.15 -6.88
C MET A 5 -2.24 11.35 -7.03
N LEU A 6 -1.00 11.13 -7.43
CA LEU A 6 -0.06 12.21 -7.76
C LEU A 6 -0.59 13.07 -8.91
N THR A 7 -1.18 12.44 -9.93
CA THR A 7 -1.87 13.15 -11.01
C THR A 7 -3.03 14.01 -10.47
N ALA A 8 -3.83 13.49 -9.52
CA ALA A 8 -4.89 14.27 -8.91
C ALA A 8 -4.37 15.47 -8.09
N VAL A 9 -3.22 15.31 -7.42
CA VAL A 9 -2.52 16.42 -6.74
C VAL A 9 -2.05 17.46 -7.75
N SER A 10 -1.46 17.00 -8.85
CA SER A 10 -1.01 17.81 -9.98
C SER A 10 -2.15 18.63 -10.60
N GLN A 11 -3.37 18.08 -10.61
CA GLN A 11 -4.60 18.71 -11.09
C GLN A 11 -5.30 19.58 -10.03
N GLY A 12 -4.73 19.72 -8.83
CA GLY A 12 -5.32 20.51 -7.74
C GLY A 12 -6.58 19.90 -7.10
N LYS A 13 -6.90 18.62 -7.38
CA LYS A 13 -8.06 17.92 -6.81
C LYS A 13 -7.84 17.50 -5.34
N LEU A 14 -6.58 17.40 -4.93
CA LEU A 14 -6.13 16.95 -3.63
C LEU A 14 -4.83 17.67 -3.27
N SER A 15 -4.60 18.03 -2.01
CA SER A 15 -3.27 18.52 -1.60
C SER A 15 -2.30 17.37 -1.30
N PHE A 16 -0.99 17.63 -1.36
CA PHE A 16 0.02 16.62 -1.02
C PHE A 16 -0.11 16.16 0.44
N ARG A 17 -0.40 17.09 1.36
CA ARG A 17 -0.68 16.77 2.77
C ARG A 17 -1.87 15.82 2.91
N GLN A 18 -2.96 16.12 2.20
CA GLN A 18 -4.16 15.28 2.18
C GLN A 18 -3.91 13.87 1.61
N LEU A 19 -2.96 13.72 0.68
CA LEU A 19 -2.51 12.43 0.17
C LEU A 19 -1.78 11.64 1.26
N VAL A 20 -0.77 12.25 1.90
CA VAL A 20 0.02 11.63 2.97
C VAL A 20 -0.86 11.24 4.15
N ASP A 21 -1.79 12.11 4.56
CA ASP A 21 -2.72 11.81 5.64
C ASP A 21 -3.55 10.55 5.32
N ARG A 22 -4.04 10.40 4.08
CA ARG A 22 -4.87 9.27 3.66
C ARG A 22 -4.09 7.97 3.44
N LEU A 23 -2.84 8.06 2.97
CA LEU A 23 -2.03 6.88 2.63
C LEU A 23 -1.05 6.45 3.72
N HIS A 24 -0.78 7.30 4.72
CA HIS A 24 0.18 7.00 5.78
C HIS A 24 -0.40 7.22 7.19
N TYR A 25 -0.65 8.48 7.59
CA TYR A 25 -0.97 8.79 8.98
C TYR A 25 -2.30 8.20 9.46
N ASN A 26 -3.37 8.32 8.65
CA ASN A 26 -4.69 7.80 9.03
C ASN A 26 -4.71 6.27 9.05
N PRO A 27 -4.20 5.53 8.03
CA PRO A 27 -4.06 4.08 8.12
C PRO A 27 -3.28 3.63 9.35
N LYS A 28 -2.14 4.28 9.63
CA LYS A 28 -1.32 3.98 10.80
C LYS A 28 -2.10 4.14 12.10
N LYS A 29 -2.84 5.24 12.24
CA LYS A 29 -3.69 5.53 13.42
C LYS A 29 -4.84 4.53 13.56
N ILE A 30 -5.59 4.28 12.49
CA ILE A 30 -6.81 3.44 12.50
C ILE A 30 -6.46 1.98 12.84
N PHE A 31 -5.37 1.46 12.27
CA PHE A 31 -4.97 0.06 12.44
C PHE A 31 -3.88 -0.15 13.48
N ALA A 32 -3.52 0.91 14.23
CA ALA A 32 -2.43 0.93 15.20
C ALA A 32 -1.15 0.27 14.64
N LEU A 33 -0.69 0.74 13.48
CA LEU A 33 0.53 0.22 12.84
C LEU A 33 1.76 0.86 13.48
N PRO A 34 2.86 0.11 13.68
CA PRO A 34 4.09 0.66 14.20
C PRO A 34 4.79 1.55 13.16
N ASP A 35 5.73 2.37 13.62
CA ASP A 35 6.66 3.05 12.72
C ASP A 35 7.58 2.05 12.01
N GLN A 36 7.97 2.41 10.80
CA GLN A 36 8.99 1.71 10.04
C GLN A 36 10.21 2.62 9.95
N GLU A 37 11.22 2.33 10.75
CA GLU A 37 12.49 3.06 10.73
C GLU A 37 13.14 2.96 9.35
N ASP A 38 13.88 4.01 8.97
CA ASP A 38 14.63 4.12 7.72
C ASP A 38 13.85 3.67 6.48
N THR A 39 12.57 4.07 6.42
CA THR A 39 11.66 3.68 5.35
C THR A 39 11.04 4.92 4.71
N TYR A 40 11.25 5.08 3.41
CA TYR A 40 10.74 6.22 2.65
C TYR A 40 10.59 5.88 1.17
N ILE A 41 9.89 6.75 0.45
CA ILE A 41 9.62 6.63 -0.98
C ILE A 41 10.04 7.94 -1.64
N GLU A 42 10.81 7.83 -2.71
CA GLU A 42 11.17 8.94 -3.59
C GLU A 42 10.29 8.89 -4.84
N VAL A 43 9.74 10.04 -5.20
CA VAL A 43 8.83 10.18 -6.34
C VAL A 43 9.24 11.37 -7.20
N ASP A 44 9.34 11.17 -8.51
CA ASP A 44 9.35 12.29 -9.45
C ASP A 44 7.90 12.70 -9.69
N VAL A 45 7.54 13.89 -9.22
CA VAL A 45 6.19 14.46 -9.35
C VAL A 45 5.90 15.09 -10.71
N ASN A 46 6.92 15.27 -11.55
CA ASN A 46 6.83 15.95 -12.83
C ASN A 46 6.84 14.98 -14.01
N GLU A 47 7.39 13.77 -13.84
CA GLU A 47 7.43 12.77 -14.91
C GLU A 47 6.02 12.44 -15.41
N GLU A 48 5.82 12.61 -16.71
CA GLU A 48 4.60 12.20 -17.40
C GLU A 48 4.83 10.91 -18.16
N TRP A 49 3.93 9.94 -17.98
CA TRP A 49 4.02 8.64 -18.64
C TRP A 49 2.64 8.03 -18.83
N THR A 50 2.55 7.03 -19.70
CA THR A 50 1.31 6.32 -20.01
C THR A 50 1.33 4.96 -19.34
N ILE A 51 0.23 4.61 -18.66
CA ILE A 51 0.11 3.31 -18.00
C ILE A 51 0.09 2.19 -19.06
N PRO A 52 0.98 1.19 -18.97
CA PRO A 52 1.03 0.08 -19.92
C PRO A 52 -0.11 -0.91 -19.69
N ASP A 53 -0.49 -1.64 -20.74
CA ASP A 53 -1.58 -2.62 -20.70
C ASP A 53 -1.40 -3.67 -19.60
N ALA A 54 -0.15 -4.10 -19.37
CA ALA A 54 0.17 -5.14 -18.39
C ALA A 54 -0.01 -4.72 -16.92
N GLY A 55 -0.12 -3.42 -16.61
CA GLY A 55 -0.39 -2.93 -15.25
C GLY A 55 0.77 -2.97 -14.25
N GLY A 56 1.97 -3.39 -14.66
CA GLY A 56 3.18 -3.41 -13.84
C GLY A 56 3.57 -4.81 -13.34
N GLN A 57 3.99 -4.92 -12.08
CA GLN A 57 4.55 -6.16 -11.50
C GLN A 57 3.50 -7.18 -11.02
N SER A 58 2.21 -6.91 -11.22
CA SER A 58 1.14 -7.81 -10.80
C SER A 58 1.01 -9.01 -11.74
N LYS A 59 0.80 -10.21 -11.18
CA LYS A 59 0.54 -11.43 -11.95
C LYS A 59 -0.76 -11.39 -12.77
N CYS A 60 -1.67 -10.45 -12.50
CA CYS A 60 -2.90 -10.32 -13.28
C CYS A 60 -2.62 -9.95 -14.74
N GLY A 61 -1.49 -9.29 -15.04
CA GLY A 61 -1.07 -8.97 -16.41
C GLY A 61 -2.01 -8.00 -17.14
N TRP A 62 -2.89 -7.29 -16.43
CA TRP A 62 -3.77 -6.28 -17.00
C TRP A 62 -4.09 -5.17 -15.98
N THR A 63 -4.49 -3.99 -16.47
CA THR A 63 -5.00 -2.89 -15.65
C THR A 63 -6.15 -2.14 -16.34
N PRO A 64 -7.20 -1.72 -15.62
CA PRO A 64 -8.29 -0.92 -16.19
C PRO A 64 -7.86 0.51 -16.55
N TYR A 65 -6.66 0.92 -16.14
CA TYR A 65 -6.13 2.27 -16.39
C TYR A 65 -5.16 2.31 -17.58
N ALA A 66 -5.09 1.24 -18.37
CA ALA A 66 -4.23 1.14 -19.54
C ALA A 66 -4.49 2.32 -20.51
N GLY A 67 -3.42 2.90 -21.05
CA GLY A 67 -3.50 4.04 -21.97
C GLY A 67 -3.78 5.39 -21.31
N MET A 68 -4.03 5.45 -19.99
CA MET A 68 -4.18 6.72 -19.29
C MET A 68 -2.82 7.41 -19.12
N LYS A 69 -2.75 8.69 -19.48
CA LYS A 69 -1.63 9.57 -19.15
C LYS A 69 -1.69 9.97 -17.68
N VAL A 70 -0.60 9.78 -16.97
CA VAL A 70 -0.43 10.13 -15.56
C VAL A 70 0.81 10.99 -15.38
N ARG A 71 0.81 11.79 -14.31
CA ARG A 71 1.94 12.58 -13.86
C ARG A 71 2.33 12.16 -12.45
N GLY A 72 3.60 11.83 -12.26
CA GLY A 72 4.12 11.26 -11.03
C GLY A 72 4.57 9.82 -11.22
N ARG A 73 5.83 9.53 -10.91
CA ARG A 73 6.41 8.17 -10.92
C ARG A 73 7.15 7.90 -9.62
N VAL A 74 7.16 6.63 -9.21
CA VAL A 74 8.00 6.17 -8.10
C VAL A 74 9.37 5.86 -8.67
N GLU A 75 10.40 6.54 -8.17
CA GLU A 75 11.78 6.31 -8.57
C GLU A 75 12.43 5.27 -7.65
N LYS A 76 12.25 5.44 -6.34
CA LYS A 76 12.92 4.62 -5.32
C LYS A 76 12.03 4.33 -4.13
N VAL A 77 12.15 3.12 -3.58
CA VAL A 77 11.57 2.74 -2.30
C VAL A 77 12.66 2.15 -1.43
N VAL A 78 12.87 2.75 -0.25
CA VAL A 78 13.78 2.24 0.78
C VAL A 78 12.94 1.68 1.92
N ILE A 79 13.25 0.46 2.37
CA ILE A 79 12.55 -0.22 3.46
C ILE A 79 13.58 -0.69 4.47
N ARG A 80 13.57 -0.09 5.67
CA ARG A 80 14.51 -0.40 6.77
C ARG A 80 15.98 -0.29 6.33
N GLY A 81 16.30 0.79 5.64
CA GLY A 81 17.65 1.09 5.14
C GLY A 81 18.05 0.39 3.84
N GLU A 82 17.26 -0.57 3.34
CA GLU A 82 17.56 -1.32 2.11
C GLU A 82 16.76 -0.77 0.92
N GLU A 83 17.42 -0.56 -0.22
CA GLU A 83 16.77 -0.18 -1.47
C GLU A 83 15.93 -1.35 -1.98
N ALA A 84 14.62 -1.30 -1.78
CA ALA A 84 13.70 -2.37 -2.12
C ALA A 84 13.23 -2.31 -3.58
N TYR A 85 13.15 -1.10 -4.12
CA TYR A 85 12.72 -0.85 -5.50
C TYR A 85 13.47 0.35 -6.06
N VAL A 86 14.00 0.22 -7.27
CA VAL A 86 14.68 1.29 -8.02
C VAL A 86 14.33 1.14 -9.50
N ASP A 87 13.93 2.23 -10.15
CA ASP A 87 13.77 2.34 -11.62
C ASP A 87 12.89 1.27 -12.31
N GLY A 88 11.95 0.65 -11.59
CA GLY A 88 11.08 -0.40 -12.15
C GLY A 88 11.36 -1.81 -11.63
N GLU A 89 12.50 -2.01 -10.98
CA GLU A 89 12.98 -3.32 -10.53
C GLU A 89 12.90 -3.47 -9.01
N ILE A 90 12.70 -4.71 -8.55
CA ILE A 90 12.64 -5.07 -7.12
C ILE A 90 13.97 -5.71 -6.75
N HIS A 91 14.66 -5.15 -5.74
CA HIS A 91 16.01 -5.58 -5.35
C HIS A 91 16.04 -6.43 -4.07
N VAL A 92 14.91 -6.59 -3.39
CA VAL A 92 14.80 -7.43 -2.18
C VAL A 92 14.30 -8.83 -2.49
N PRO A 93 14.82 -9.87 -1.80
CA PRO A 93 14.41 -11.25 -2.04
C PRO A 93 13.00 -11.54 -1.50
N PRO A 94 12.32 -12.58 -2.02
CA PRO A 94 11.12 -13.11 -1.39
C PRO A 94 11.36 -13.45 0.09
N GLY A 95 10.42 -13.05 0.96
CA GLY A 95 10.55 -13.23 2.41
C GLY A 95 11.20 -12.05 3.15
N PHE A 96 11.64 -11.00 2.45
CA PHE A 96 12.17 -9.78 3.09
C PHE A 96 11.15 -9.05 3.99
N GLY A 97 9.84 -9.22 3.74
CA GLY A 97 8.78 -8.64 4.56
C GLY A 97 8.75 -9.21 5.99
N ARG A 98 8.33 -8.39 6.96
CA ARG A 98 8.18 -8.81 8.36
C ARG A 98 6.74 -8.66 8.81
N ASN A 99 6.24 -9.59 9.64
CA ASN A 99 4.94 -9.46 10.26
C ASN A 99 4.99 -8.42 11.39
N ILE A 100 4.39 -7.26 11.16
CA ILE A 100 4.39 -6.14 12.11
C ILE A 100 3.65 -6.42 13.43
N ARG A 101 2.69 -7.36 13.46
CA ARG A 101 1.95 -7.72 14.68
C ARG A 101 2.82 -8.50 15.66
N VAL A 102 3.68 -9.39 15.13
CA VAL A 102 4.63 -10.15 15.93
C VAL A 102 5.70 -9.24 16.55
N LEU A 103 6.15 -8.23 15.79
CA LEU A 103 7.10 -7.22 16.28
C LEU A 103 6.49 -6.40 17.43
N GLN A 104 5.22 -6.00 17.30
CA GLN A 104 4.50 -5.30 18.37
C GLN A 104 4.40 -6.15 19.64
N ALA A 105 3.97 -7.41 19.54
CA ALA A 105 3.87 -8.32 20.69
C ALA A 105 5.24 -8.53 21.39
N SER A 106 6.30 -8.69 20.60
CA SER A 106 7.66 -8.89 21.13
C SER A 106 8.16 -7.65 21.88
N SER A 107 7.91 -6.45 21.34
CA SER A 107 8.30 -5.20 21.99
C SER A 107 7.57 -4.97 23.33
N LEU A 108 6.29 -5.32 23.41
CA LEU A 108 5.50 -5.22 24.64
C LEU A 108 5.94 -6.24 25.71
N GLN A 109 6.34 -7.45 25.31
CA GLN A 109 6.89 -8.44 26.25
C GLN A 109 8.26 -8.01 26.80
N GLN A 110 9.10 -7.37 25.97
CA GLN A 110 10.38 -6.84 26.43
C GLN A 110 10.23 -5.68 27.43
N THR A 111 9.28 -4.77 27.21
CA THR A 111 9.02 -3.68 28.18
C THR A 111 8.43 -4.21 29.49
N ALA A 112 7.55 -5.22 29.44
CA ALA A 112 7.01 -5.88 30.64
C ALA A 112 8.10 -6.62 31.43
N ASN A 113 8.99 -7.35 30.74
CA ASN A 113 10.08 -8.08 31.39
C ASN A 113 11.19 -7.15 31.93
N ALA A 114 11.44 -6.02 31.27
CA ALA A 114 12.34 -4.98 31.79
C ALA A 114 11.77 -4.26 33.02
N GLY A 115 10.43 -4.13 33.10
CA GLY A 115 9.72 -3.60 34.26
C GLY A 115 9.66 -4.55 35.46
N SER A 116 9.88 -5.86 35.26
CA SER A 116 9.77 -6.89 36.32
C SER A 116 10.94 -6.91 37.32
N LYS A 117 11.90 -5.98 37.22
CA LYS A 117 12.92 -5.80 38.28
C LYS A 117 12.50 -4.92 39.44
N ASN A 118 11.36 -4.21 39.40
CA ASN A 118 10.81 -3.56 40.59
C ASN A 118 9.28 -3.68 40.62
N ASP A 119 8.80 -4.35 41.66
CA ASP A 119 7.46 -4.39 42.24
C ASP A 119 6.31 -5.03 41.45
N LEU A 120 5.93 -6.21 41.97
CA LEU A 120 4.63 -6.87 41.86
C LEU A 120 3.47 -5.88 42.07
N LEU A 121 2.42 -6.00 41.25
CA LEU A 121 1.04 -6.34 41.68
C LEU A 121 0.10 -6.49 40.46
N ASP A 122 -0.49 -7.68 40.37
CA ASP A 122 -1.78 -8.09 39.80
C ASP A 122 -2.52 -7.20 38.79
N LEU A 123 -2.70 -7.69 37.55
CA LEU A 123 -4.03 -7.75 36.90
C LEU A 123 -4.09 -8.69 35.67
N ASP A 124 -4.94 -9.71 35.78
CA ASP A 124 -5.66 -10.51 34.78
C ASP A 124 -4.92 -11.18 33.60
N THR A 125 -4.58 -12.47 33.82
CA THR A 125 -4.24 -13.48 32.81
C THR A 125 -5.44 -14.02 32.01
N SER A 126 -6.53 -13.25 31.89
CA SER A 126 -7.78 -13.71 31.26
C SER A 126 -7.82 -13.58 29.73
N LEU A 127 -6.94 -12.79 29.11
CA LEU A 127 -6.97 -12.53 27.66
C LEU A 127 -6.08 -13.46 26.79
N LEU A 128 -5.38 -14.43 27.40
CA LEU A 128 -4.52 -15.37 26.68
C LEU A 128 -5.22 -16.69 26.28
N GLY A 129 -6.56 -16.75 26.37
CA GLY A 129 -7.34 -17.97 26.19
C GLY A 129 -7.93 -18.25 24.80
N GLU A 130 -7.95 -17.29 23.86
CA GLU A 130 -8.71 -17.45 22.60
C GLU A 130 -7.83 -17.43 21.34
N LEU A 131 -6.92 -18.39 21.23
CA LEU A 131 -6.36 -18.78 19.94
C LEU A 131 -6.39 -20.30 19.79
N HIS A 132 -7.60 -20.87 19.73
CA HIS A 132 -7.75 -22.26 19.27
C HIS A 132 -7.64 -22.28 17.73
N VAL A 133 -6.46 -22.71 17.28
CA VAL A 133 -6.23 -23.22 15.93
C VAL A 133 -7.03 -24.51 15.79
N VAL A 134 -8.03 -24.51 14.92
CA VAL A 134 -8.71 -25.75 14.49
C VAL A 134 -8.12 -26.17 13.15
N THR A 135 -7.27 -27.19 13.19
CA THR A 135 -6.97 -28.08 12.06
C THR A 135 -7.82 -29.33 12.24
N ASP A 136 -8.63 -29.72 11.25
CA ASP A 136 -8.34 -30.86 10.37
C ASP A 136 -9.53 -31.25 9.46
N GLU A 137 -9.16 -32.00 8.42
CA GLU A 137 -9.89 -32.45 7.24
C GLU A 137 -11.10 -33.40 7.48
N ALA A 138 -12.05 -33.46 6.52
CA ALA A 138 -12.35 -34.68 5.71
C ALA A 138 -13.77 -34.73 5.07
N LYS A 139 -13.77 -35.06 3.76
CA LYS A 139 -14.69 -35.91 2.96
C LYS A 139 -16.21 -35.65 2.80
N GLN A 140 -16.57 -35.35 1.54
CA GLN A 140 -17.46 -36.09 0.61
C GLN A 140 -18.88 -36.53 1.03
N GLN A 141 -19.90 -36.01 0.32
CA GLN A 141 -20.86 -36.74 -0.56
C GLN A 141 -21.97 -35.77 -1.04
N SER A 142 -22.12 -35.53 -2.35
CA SER A 142 -23.08 -36.20 -3.27
C SER A 142 -24.25 -35.29 -3.70
N GLY A 143 -24.11 -34.71 -4.90
CA GLY A 143 -25.10 -34.68 -5.98
C GLY A 143 -26.46 -33.98 -5.81
N LYS A 144 -26.69 -32.90 -6.58
CA LYS A 144 -27.84 -32.81 -7.50
C LYS A 144 -27.60 -31.75 -8.58
N SER A 145 -27.79 -32.17 -9.83
CA SER A 145 -27.70 -31.43 -11.08
C SER A 145 -28.88 -30.48 -11.31
N ILE A 146 -28.64 -29.37 -12.03
CA ILE A 146 -29.57 -28.69 -12.96
C ILE A 146 -28.75 -27.74 -13.85
N SER A 147 -28.98 -27.81 -15.17
CA SER A 147 -28.33 -27.06 -16.24
C SER A 147 -29.24 -25.98 -16.83
N SER A 148 -28.65 -24.89 -17.34
CA SER A 148 -28.93 -24.14 -18.60
C SER A 148 -28.33 -22.73 -18.43
N ASP A 149 -27.23 -22.38 -19.11
CA ASP A 149 -27.13 -21.85 -20.48
C ASP A 149 -27.59 -20.38 -20.59
N GLU A 150 -26.63 -19.44 -20.51
CA GLU A 150 -26.73 -18.14 -21.19
C GLU A 150 -25.34 -17.47 -21.33
N SER A 151 -24.99 -17.05 -22.55
CA SER A 151 -23.78 -16.31 -22.92
C SER A 151 -24.02 -14.77 -22.92
N PRO A 152 -22.99 -13.91 -22.78
CA PRO A 152 -23.15 -12.48 -22.49
C PRO A 152 -23.28 -11.59 -23.75
N VAL A 153 -23.90 -10.41 -23.61
CA VAL A 153 -24.05 -9.37 -24.66
C VAL A 153 -23.24 -8.11 -24.28
N PRO A 154 -22.54 -7.41 -25.22
CA PRO A 154 -21.65 -6.28 -24.90
C PRO A 154 -22.31 -4.88 -24.93
N VAL A 155 -21.69 -3.92 -24.22
CA VAL A 155 -22.09 -2.50 -24.08
C VAL A 155 -21.27 -1.59 -25.01
N ALA A 156 -21.89 -0.56 -25.61
CA ALA A 156 -21.25 0.40 -26.53
C ALA A 156 -20.63 1.64 -25.84
N LEU A 157 -19.49 2.11 -26.36
CA LEU A 157 -18.71 3.28 -25.90
C LEU A 157 -18.96 4.53 -26.78
N VAL A 158 -19.02 5.72 -26.15
CA VAL A 158 -19.04 7.05 -26.83
C VAL A 158 -17.73 7.80 -26.53
N PRO A 159 -17.03 8.36 -27.54
CA PRO A 159 -15.77 9.08 -27.30
C PRO A 159 -15.99 10.58 -27.04
N MET A 160 -15.22 11.15 -26.11
CA MET A 160 -15.05 12.60 -25.93
C MET A 160 -13.57 13.00 -26.07
N THR A 161 -13.32 14.05 -26.86
CA THR A 161 -11.98 14.56 -27.20
C THR A 161 -11.51 15.62 -26.19
N PRO A 162 -10.23 15.61 -25.72
CA PRO A 162 -9.70 16.66 -24.85
C PRO A 162 -9.03 17.83 -25.61
N ARG A 163 -9.23 19.06 -25.13
CA ARG A 163 -8.46 20.26 -25.49
C ARG A 163 -7.26 20.43 -24.55
N GLU A 164 -6.10 20.77 -25.12
CA GLU A 164 -4.84 21.05 -24.39
C GLU A 164 -4.82 22.44 -23.73
N VAL A 165 -4.18 22.51 -22.54
CA VAL A 165 -3.58 23.74 -22.00
C VAL A 165 -2.26 23.37 -21.30
N THR A 166 -1.19 24.02 -21.72
CA THR A 166 0.20 23.79 -21.28
C THR A 166 0.59 24.73 -20.15
N LEU A 167 1.27 24.23 -19.11
CA LEU A 167 2.08 25.08 -18.22
C LEU A 167 3.35 24.35 -17.77
N ALA A 168 4.50 24.99 -18.01
CA ALA A 168 5.85 24.47 -17.81
C ALA A 168 6.38 24.75 -16.39
N GLY A 169 7.20 23.83 -15.88
CA GLY A 169 8.07 24.05 -14.71
C GLY A 169 8.30 22.78 -13.88
N SER A 170 9.52 22.27 -13.89
CA SER A 170 9.97 21.09 -13.13
C SER A 170 10.44 21.45 -11.72
N HIS A 171 9.78 20.91 -10.70
CA HIS A 171 10.24 20.96 -9.31
C HIS A 171 10.14 19.58 -8.65
N LEU A 172 11.28 18.95 -8.33
CA LEU A 172 11.38 17.74 -7.52
C LEU A 172 11.17 18.11 -6.04
N LEU A 173 10.33 17.36 -5.31
CA LEU A 173 10.06 17.59 -3.88
C LEU A 173 10.14 16.27 -3.09
N SER A 174 11.00 16.25 -2.07
CA SER A 174 11.09 15.16 -1.09
C SER A 174 10.13 15.41 0.08
N VAL A 175 9.44 14.37 0.55
CA VAL A 175 8.44 14.45 1.65
C VAL A 175 9.05 14.96 2.96
N HIS A 176 10.36 14.79 3.15
CA HIS A 176 11.08 15.25 4.35
C HIS A 176 11.28 16.78 4.41
N GLU A 177 11.11 17.52 3.32
CA GLU A 177 11.34 18.97 3.29
C GLU A 177 10.13 19.80 3.73
N LEU A 178 8.93 19.20 3.78
CA LEU A 178 7.69 19.89 4.12
C LEU A 178 7.43 20.06 5.63
N GLY A 179 8.32 19.54 6.49
CA GLY A 179 8.16 19.58 7.95
C GLY A 179 8.86 20.75 8.67
N LYS A 180 9.66 21.56 7.98
CA LYS A 180 10.53 22.58 8.63
C LYS A 180 10.03 24.02 8.56
N THR A 181 8.87 24.29 7.95
CA THR A 181 8.28 25.63 7.92
C THR A 181 6.97 25.66 8.68
N THR A 182 7.04 25.83 10.01
CA THR A 182 6.24 26.75 10.83
C THR A 182 6.82 26.72 12.24
#